data_AF-A0A533BG98-F1
#
_entry.id   AF-A0A533BG98-F1
#
_cell.length_a   1.000
_cell.length_b   1.000
_cell.length_c   1.000
_cell.angle_alpha   90.00
_cell.angle_beta   90.00
_cell.angle_gamma   90.00
#
_symmetry.space_group_name_H-M   'P 1'
#
loop_
_entity.id
_entity.type
_entity.pdbx_description
1 polymer ?
#
loop_
_entity_poly.entity_id
_entity_poly.type
_entity_poly.pdbx_seq_one_letter_code
_entity_poly.pdbx_strand_id
1 'polypeptide(L)'
;MLMERGGAMKYLSLLGVILLLIGSVACSKIRAKPLVPLALESGVQPQAETLTEQGTQAYQAKQFDEAKKYFSQAVAAAPQSGPAHYNHALALHAVGDAEHARQEFMEAANLAPGDKVIWDSPALSPYGDPQSPKKNYKPTIPGTRPGVGSGPR
;
A
#
# COMPACT_ATOMS: atom_id res chain seq x y z
N MET A 1 21.26 -5.36 -64.38
CA MET A 1 20.28 -4.95 -63.34
C MET A 1 19.60 -6.20 -62.76
N LEU A 2 20.22 -6.94 -61.83
CA LEU A 2 19.59 -8.13 -61.20
C LEU A 2 20.29 -8.54 -59.88
N MET A 3 20.72 -7.57 -59.08
CA MET A 3 21.01 -7.77 -57.65
C MET A 3 20.10 -6.79 -56.90
N GLU A 4 19.79 -7.02 -55.62
CA GLU A 4 18.91 -6.20 -54.76
C GLU A 4 17.40 -6.56 -54.69
N ARG A 5 16.99 -7.81 -54.92
CA ARG A 5 15.63 -8.28 -54.48
C ARG A 5 15.64 -9.18 -53.25
N GLY A 6 16.78 -9.81 -52.93
CA GLY A 6 16.91 -10.71 -51.77
C GLY A 6 17.21 -10.01 -50.45
N GLY A 7 17.87 -8.85 -50.48
CA GLY A 7 18.26 -8.09 -49.28
C GLY A 7 17.09 -7.39 -48.59
N ALA A 8 16.19 -6.77 -49.37
CA ALA A 8 15.02 -6.07 -48.86
C ALA A 8 14.03 -7.01 -48.14
N MET A 9 13.83 -8.23 -48.66
CA MET A 9 13.00 -9.25 -48.03
C MET A 9 13.59 -9.75 -46.70
N LYS A 10 14.93 -9.89 -46.62
CA LYS A 10 15.61 -10.25 -45.36
C LYS A 10 15.53 -9.12 -44.34
N TYR A 11 15.67 -7.86 -44.77
CA TYR A 11 15.54 -6.68 -43.91
C TYR A 11 14.11 -6.49 -43.37
N LEU A 12 13.09 -6.72 -44.19
CA LEU A 12 11.68 -6.70 -43.78
C LEU A 12 11.39 -7.81 -42.77
N SER A 13 11.91 -9.02 -42.97
CA SER A 13 11.81 -10.12 -42.01
C SER A 13 12.55 -9.81 -40.70
N LEU A 14 13.75 -9.22 -40.76
CA LEU A 14 14.53 -8.81 -39.58
C LEU A 14 13.83 -7.68 -38.81
N LEU A 15 13.31 -6.67 -39.50
CA LEU A 15 12.52 -5.58 -38.89
C LEU A 15 11.24 -6.11 -38.23
N GLY A 16 10.56 -7.07 -38.86
CA GLY A 16 9.38 -7.73 -38.28
C GLY A 16 9.69 -8.49 -37.00
N VAL A 17 10.81 -9.20 -36.93
CA VAL A 17 11.26 -9.91 -35.72
C VAL A 17 11.69 -8.94 -34.62
N ILE A 18 12.35 -7.83 -34.96
CA ILE A 18 12.75 -6.78 -34.01
C ILE A 18 11.51 -6.08 -33.42
N LEU A 19 10.51 -5.75 -34.24
CA LEU A 19 9.24 -5.18 -33.77
C LEU A 19 8.46 -6.15 -32.86
N LEU A 20 8.54 -7.46 -33.12
CA LEU A 20 7.95 -8.50 -32.27
C LEU A 20 8.64 -8.63 -30.91
N LEU A 21 9.96 -8.42 -30.85
CA LEU A 21 10.74 -8.51 -29.61
C LEU A 21 10.53 -7.29 -28.70
N ILE A 22 10.35 -6.09 -29.26
CA ILE A 22 10.16 -4.85 -28.48
C ILE A 22 8.78 -4.79 -27.78
N GLY A 23 7.77 -5.52 -28.27
CA GLY A 23 6.41 -5.53 -27.70
C GLY A 23 6.25 -6.30 -26.37
N SER A 24 7.29 -6.95 -25.87
CA SER A 24 7.21 -7.81 -24.68
C SER A 24 7.64 -7.13 -23.36
N VAL A 25 8.08 -5.87 -23.40
CA VAL A 25 8.55 -5.13 -22.21
C VAL A 25 7.48 -4.16 -21.71
N ALA A 26 6.34 -4.67 -21.26
CA ALA A 26 5.39 -3.85 -20.50
C ALA A 26 4.43 -4.70 -19.67
N CYS A 27 4.91 -5.19 -18.53
CA CYS A 27 4.20 -5.18 -17.26
C CYS A 27 5.12 -5.79 -16.19
N SER A 28 6.16 -5.07 -15.81
CA SER A 28 6.72 -5.23 -14.46
C SER A 28 5.62 -4.81 -13.49
N LYS A 29 4.71 -5.73 -13.18
CA LYS A 29 3.68 -5.55 -12.15
C LYS A 29 4.43 -5.15 -10.89
N ILE A 30 4.39 -3.87 -10.55
CA ILE A 30 4.82 -3.36 -9.26
C ILE A 30 4.00 -4.15 -8.24
N ARG A 31 4.62 -5.14 -7.61
CA ARG A 31 3.96 -5.90 -6.54
C ARG A 31 3.80 -4.91 -5.39
N ALA A 32 2.57 -4.45 -5.17
CA ALA A 32 2.26 -3.72 -3.94
C ALA A 32 2.71 -4.59 -2.77
N LYS A 33 3.45 -3.99 -1.83
CA LYS A 33 3.91 -4.67 -0.62
C LYS A 33 2.67 -5.21 0.10
N PRO A 34 2.57 -6.52 0.38
CA PRO A 34 1.38 -7.07 1.00
C PRO A 34 1.22 -6.45 2.38
N LEU A 35 0.03 -5.92 2.65
CA LEU A 35 -0.37 -5.46 3.96
C LEU A 35 -0.53 -6.67 4.87
N VAL A 36 0.40 -6.83 5.80
CA VAL A 36 0.41 -7.92 6.78
C VAL A 36 0.10 -7.35 8.17
N PRO A 37 -0.74 -8.03 8.97
CA PRO A 37 -0.93 -7.66 10.37
C PRO A 37 0.38 -7.67 11.14
N LEU A 38 0.52 -6.76 12.10
CA LEU A 38 1.65 -6.63 13.00
C LEU A 38 1.38 -7.32 14.33
N ALA A 39 2.40 -7.94 14.89
CA ALA A 39 2.35 -8.40 16.27
C ALA A 39 2.33 -7.19 17.23
N LEU A 40 1.69 -7.37 18.38
CA LEU A 40 1.73 -6.38 19.47
C LEU A 40 3.08 -6.43 20.17
N GLU A 41 3.43 -5.32 20.84
CA GLU A 41 4.66 -5.21 21.63
C GLU A 41 4.61 -6.10 22.88
N SER A 42 5.78 -6.61 23.30
CA SER A 42 5.89 -7.40 24.53
C SER A 42 5.48 -6.59 25.75
N GLY A 43 4.49 -7.06 26.50
CA GLY A 43 3.99 -6.40 27.72
C GLY A 43 2.61 -5.77 27.58
N VAL A 44 1.97 -5.91 26.42
CA VAL A 44 0.54 -5.61 26.24
C VAL A 44 -0.31 -6.70 26.94
N GLN A 45 -1.57 -6.39 27.23
CA GLN A 45 -2.53 -7.35 27.79
C GLN A 45 -2.57 -8.65 26.96
N PRO A 46 -2.43 -9.84 27.58
CA PRO A 46 -2.47 -11.13 26.86
C PRO A 46 -3.75 -11.33 26.03
N GLN A 47 -4.84 -10.71 26.48
CA GLN A 47 -6.11 -10.69 25.76
C GLN A 47 -5.98 -10.00 24.39
N ALA A 48 -5.25 -8.89 24.31
CA ALA A 48 -5.07 -8.15 23.06
C ALA A 48 -4.20 -8.93 22.06
N GLU A 49 -3.17 -9.63 22.56
CA GLU A 49 -2.33 -10.52 21.75
C GLU A 49 -3.17 -11.66 21.14
N THR A 50 -3.97 -12.34 21.97
CA THR A 50 -4.86 -13.42 21.51
C THR A 50 -5.86 -12.92 20.45
N LEU A 51 -6.47 -11.76 20.68
CA LEU A 51 -7.39 -11.14 19.72
C LEU A 51 -6.68 -10.76 18.43
N THR A 52 -5.43 -10.31 18.51
CA THR A 52 -4.63 -9.99 17.33
C THR A 52 -4.28 -11.24 16.52
N GLU A 53 -3.94 -12.34 17.18
CA GLU A 53 -3.68 -13.62 16.49
C GLU A 53 -4.94 -14.13 15.79
N GLN A 54 -6.09 -14.11 16.46
CA GLN A 54 -7.39 -14.48 15.87
C GLN A 54 -7.75 -13.58 14.67
N GLY A 55 -7.59 -12.27 14.83
CA GLY A 55 -7.79 -11.31 13.74
C GLY A 55 -6.85 -11.55 12.56
N THR A 56 -5.60 -11.91 12.84
CA THR A 56 -4.59 -12.23 11.81
C THR A 56 -4.96 -13.49 11.04
N GLN A 57 -5.40 -14.54 11.74
CA GLN A 57 -5.88 -15.78 11.11
C GLN A 57 -7.10 -15.51 10.21
N ALA A 58 -8.09 -14.76 10.71
CA ALA A 58 -9.26 -14.36 9.93
C ALA A 58 -8.87 -13.50 8.72
N TYR A 59 -7.94 -12.56 8.86
CA TYR A 59 -7.46 -11.71 7.77
C TYR A 59 -6.75 -12.54 6.69
N GLN A 60 -5.89 -13.49 7.08
CA GLN A 60 -5.23 -14.41 6.17
C GLN A 60 -6.23 -15.33 5.45
N ALA A 61 -7.29 -15.75 6.15
CA ALA A 61 -8.42 -16.49 5.58
C ALA A 61 -9.35 -15.62 4.72
N LYS A 62 -9.06 -14.32 4.55
CA LYS A 62 -9.87 -13.32 3.82
C LYS A 62 -11.27 -13.09 4.42
N GLN A 63 -11.46 -13.44 5.68
CA GLN A 63 -12.67 -13.18 6.45
C GLN A 63 -12.59 -11.77 7.06
N PHE A 64 -12.61 -10.75 6.21
CA PHE A 64 -12.25 -9.38 6.62
C PHE A 64 -13.21 -8.76 7.64
N ASP A 65 -14.51 -9.07 7.58
CA ASP A 65 -15.47 -8.62 8.59
C ASP A 65 -15.20 -9.23 9.97
N GLU A 66 -14.73 -10.48 10.01
CA GLU A 66 -14.38 -11.16 11.25
C GLU A 66 -13.04 -10.64 11.79
N ALA A 67 -12.05 -10.46 10.90
CA ALA A 67 -10.80 -9.80 11.23
C ALA A 67 -11.02 -8.40 11.82
N LYS A 68 -11.94 -7.62 11.24
CA LYS A 68 -12.33 -6.29 11.76
C LYS A 68 -12.83 -6.37 13.19
N LYS A 69 -13.69 -7.35 13.51
CA LYS A 69 -14.21 -7.54 14.87
C LYS A 69 -13.10 -7.87 15.87
N TYR A 70 -12.24 -8.82 15.54
CA TYR A 70 -11.13 -9.21 16.42
C TYR A 70 -10.14 -8.06 16.62
N PHE A 71 -9.77 -7.35 15.56
CA PHE A 71 -8.86 -6.21 15.69
C PHE A 71 -9.48 -5.03 16.41
N SER A 72 -10.78 -4.75 16.24
CA SER A 72 -11.49 -3.75 17.03
C SER A 72 -11.46 -4.07 18.52
N GLN A 73 -11.64 -5.34 18.90
CA GLN A 73 -11.50 -5.79 20.29
C GLN A 73 -10.04 -5.69 20.77
N ALA A 74 -9.06 -5.98 19.90
CA ALA A 74 -7.65 -5.83 20.23
C ALA A 74 -7.30 -4.36 20.52
N VAL A 75 -7.82 -3.42 19.73
CA VAL A 75 -7.73 -1.97 19.99
C VAL A 75 -8.38 -1.60 21.33
N ALA A 76 -9.57 -2.14 21.63
CA ALA A 76 -10.22 -1.88 22.92
C ALA A 76 -9.41 -2.41 24.11
N ALA A 77 -8.70 -3.52 23.95
CA ALA A 77 -7.84 -4.10 24.97
C ALA A 77 -6.47 -3.39 25.08
N ALA A 78 -6.00 -2.77 23.99
CA ALA A 78 -4.72 -2.09 23.90
C ALA A 78 -4.81 -0.76 23.13
N PRO A 79 -5.53 0.25 23.67
CA PRO A 79 -5.84 1.50 22.95
C PRO A 79 -4.64 2.44 22.77
N GLN A 80 -3.46 2.05 23.25
CA GLN A 80 -2.20 2.80 23.08
C GLN A 80 -1.21 2.03 22.20
N SER A 81 -1.62 0.92 21.61
CA SER A 81 -0.78 0.11 20.75
C SER A 81 -0.93 0.54 19.29
N GLY A 82 0.11 1.18 18.74
CA GLY A 82 0.18 1.50 17.31
C GLY A 82 -0.08 0.29 16.41
N PRO A 83 0.53 -0.88 16.66
CA PRO A 83 0.23 -2.12 15.94
C PRO A 83 -1.25 -2.55 15.96
N ALA A 84 -1.94 -2.40 17.10
CA ALA A 84 -3.36 -2.76 17.20
C ALA A 84 -4.24 -1.86 16.32
N HIS A 85 -4.02 -0.55 16.35
CA HIS A 85 -4.71 0.42 15.48
C HIS A 85 -4.41 0.16 13.99
N TYR A 86 -3.15 -0.12 13.66
CA TYR A 86 -2.75 -0.48 12.29
C TYR A 86 -3.48 -1.74 11.80
N ASN A 87 -3.57 -2.78 12.62
CA ASN A 87 -4.28 -4.02 12.26
C ASN A 87 -5.78 -3.79 12.03
N HIS A 88 -6.41 -2.98 12.88
CA HIS A 88 -7.80 -2.59 12.69
C HIS A 88 -8.00 -1.82 11.37
N ALA A 89 -7.09 -0.88 11.08
CA ALA A 89 -7.07 -0.15 9.82
C ALA A 89 -6.93 -1.06 8.60
N LEU A 90 -6.10 -2.11 8.67
CA LEU A 90 -5.97 -3.12 7.60
C LEU A 90 -7.30 -3.79 7.29
N ALA A 91 -8.01 -4.25 8.31
CA ALA A 91 -9.29 -4.93 8.12
C ALA A 91 -10.37 -3.97 7.62
N LEU A 92 -10.41 -2.73 8.13
CA LEU A 92 -11.30 -1.67 7.63
C LEU A 92 -11.05 -1.39 6.15
N HIS A 93 -9.79 -1.27 5.75
CA HIS A 93 -9.41 -1.07 4.36
C HIS A 93 -9.86 -2.25 3.48
N ALA A 94 -9.69 -3.48 3.96
CA ALA A 94 -10.05 -4.69 3.23
C ALA A 94 -11.57 -4.86 3.05
N VAL A 95 -12.40 -4.38 3.99
CA VAL A 95 -13.87 -4.34 3.83
C VAL A 95 -14.36 -3.12 3.03
N GLY A 96 -13.45 -2.24 2.59
CA GLY A 96 -13.76 -1.06 1.78
C GLY A 96 -14.11 0.20 2.58
N ASP A 97 -13.96 0.17 3.90
CA ASP A 97 -14.19 1.32 4.78
C ASP A 97 -12.94 2.22 4.86
N ALA A 98 -12.65 2.88 3.74
CA ALA A 98 -11.41 3.64 3.56
C ALA A 98 -11.28 4.85 4.50
N GLU A 99 -12.39 5.46 4.91
CA GLU A 99 -12.37 6.66 5.76
C GLU A 99 -12.02 6.30 7.21
N HIS A 100 -12.68 5.30 7.80
CA HIS A 100 -12.31 4.84 9.14
C HIS A 100 -10.92 4.18 9.13
N ALA A 101 -10.56 3.45 8.07
CA ALA A 101 -9.21 2.91 7.94
C ALA A 101 -8.15 4.01 7.99
N ARG A 102 -8.36 5.14 7.30
CA ARG A 102 -7.42 6.27 7.31
C ARG A 102 -7.25 6.83 8.73
N GLN A 103 -8.34 7.01 9.47
CA GLN A 103 -8.29 7.51 10.84
C GLN A 103 -7.47 6.58 11.74
N GLU A 104 -7.70 5.28 11.64
CA GLU A 104 -6.98 4.26 12.42
C GLU A 104 -5.49 4.17 12.02
N PHE A 105 -5.16 4.30 10.73
CA PHE A 105 -3.77 4.39 10.30
C PHE A 105 -3.07 5.63 10.88
N MET A 106 -3.75 6.78 10.89
CA MET A 106 -3.18 8.00 11.47
C MET A 106 -2.94 7.84 12.97
N GLU A 107 -3.89 7.23 13.69
CA GLU A 107 -3.72 6.96 15.12
C GLU A 107 -2.55 6.00 15.38
N ALA A 108 -2.43 4.94 14.57
CA ALA A 108 -1.29 4.03 14.64
C ALA A 108 0.04 4.77 14.48
N ALA A 109 0.11 5.72 13.53
CA ALA A 109 1.31 6.52 13.27
C ALA A 109 1.61 7.53 14.39
N ASN A 110 0.57 8.08 15.02
CA ASN A 110 0.72 8.97 16.18
C ASN A 110 1.25 8.22 17.41
N LEU A 111 0.79 6.99 17.63
CA LEU A 111 1.21 6.15 18.75
C LEU A 111 2.61 5.56 18.55
N ALA A 112 3.00 5.30 17.30
CA ALA A 112 4.31 4.74 16.94
C ALA A 112 5.05 5.58 15.88
N PRO A 113 5.44 6.83 16.20
CA PRO A 113 5.97 7.78 15.23
C PRO A 113 7.31 7.37 14.60
N GLY A 114 8.03 6.40 15.18
CA GLY A 114 9.27 5.85 14.61
C GLY A 114 9.11 4.54 13.87
N ASP A 115 7.91 3.94 13.85
CA ASP A 115 7.68 2.66 13.19
C ASP A 115 7.49 2.86 11.68
N LYS A 116 8.56 2.56 10.95
CA LYS A 116 8.59 2.65 9.48
C LYS A 116 7.55 1.75 8.83
N VAL A 117 7.16 0.63 9.45
CA VAL A 117 6.17 -0.27 8.86
C VAL A 117 4.81 0.40 8.82
N ILE A 118 4.44 1.11 9.89
CA ILE A 118 3.20 1.88 9.97
C ILE A 118 3.25 3.05 8.98
N TRP A 119 4.34 3.81 8.91
CA TRP A 119 4.44 4.94 7.97
C TRP A 119 4.54 4.56 6.49
N ASP A 120 5.12 3.39 6.18
CA ASP A 120 5.21 2.86 4.82
C ASP A 120 3.86 2.31 4.30
N SER A 121 2.81 2.33 5.12
CA SER A 121 1.47 1.86 4.75
C SER A 121 0.93 2.61 3.54
N PRO A 122 0.29 1.93 2.56
CA PRO A 122 -0.28 2.58 1.38
C PRO A 122 -1.24 3.73 1.70
N ALA A 123 -2.00 3.62 2.79
CA ALA A 123 -2.92 4.66 3.25
C ALA A 123 -2.21 5.93 3.76
N LEU A 124 -0.99 5.80 4.29
CA LEU A 124 -0.19 6.91 4.81
C LEU A 124 0.90 7.39 3.83
N SER A 125 1.13 6.65 2.75
CA SER A 125 2.12 6.98 1.71
C SER A 125 2.05 8.42 1.19
N PRO A 126 0.87 9.07 1.03
CA PRO A 126 0.80 10.48 0.63
C PRO A 126 1.31 11.47 1.68
N TYR A 127 1.27 11.11 2.97
CA TYR A 127 1.65 11.97 4.09
C TYR A 127 3.13 11.80 4.45
N GLY A 128 3.63 10.56 4.42
CA GLY A 128 5.00 10.21 4.76
C GLY A 128 5.34 10.39 6.24
N ASP A 129 6.40 9.73 6.70
CA ASP A 129 6.90 9.83 8.08
C ASP A 129 7.52 11.22 8.34
N PRO A 130 6.99 12.04 9.28
CA PRO A 130 7.54 13.36 9.61
C PRO A 130 8.90 13.28 10.31
N GLN A 131 9.24 12.15 10.93
CA GLN A 131 10.53 11.89 11.58
C GLN A 131 11.57 11.29 10.63
N SER A 132 11.16 10.86 9.43
CA SER A 132 12.10 10.37 8.43
C SER A 132 13.01 11.49 7.94
N PRO A 133 14.34 11.25 7.79
CA PRO A 133 15.21 12.21 7.14
C PRO A 133 14.61 12.54 5.77
N LYS A 134 14.39 13.83 5.47
CA LYS A 134 13.81 14.28 4.20
C LYS A 134 14.64 13.73 3.03
N LYS A 135 14.31 12.54 2.55
CA LYS A 135 14.67 12.13 1.19
C LYS A 135 13.86 13.04 0.27
N ASN A 136 14.47 13.54 -0.80
CA ASN A 136 13.81 14.32 -1.84
C ASN A 136 12.69 13.48 -2.49
N TYR A 137 11.57 13.37 -1.79
CA TYR A 137 10.35 12.74 -2.23
C TYR A 137 9.62 13.76 -3.09
N LYS A 138 9.48 13.47 -4.39
CA LYS A 138 8.57 14.21 -5.25
C LYS A 138 7.19 13.55 -5.10
N PRO A 139 6.20 14.21 -4.50
CA PRO A 139 4.85 13.67 -4.45
C PRO A 139 4.33 13.63 -5.88
N THR A 140 4.25 12.44 -6.46
CA THR A 140 3.55 12.23 -7.73
C THR A 140 2.08 12.19 -7.40
N ILE A 141 1.42 13.35 -7.37
CA ILE A 141 -0.04 13.44 -7.20
C ILE A 141 -0.69 13.03 -8.52
N PRO A 142 -1.39 11.88 -8.62
CA PRO A 142 -2.17 11.58 -9.80
C PRO A 142 -3.48 12.38 -9.70
N GLY A 143 -3.60 13.45 -10.48
CA GLY A 143 -4.91 14.03 -10.80
C GLY A 143 -5.28 15.38 -10.20
N THR A 144 -4.34 16.30 -9.98
CA THR A 144 -4.73 17.71 -9.78
C THR A 144 -5.21 18.29 -11.10
N ARG A 145 -6.53 18.31 -11.34
CA ARG A 145 -7.13 19.24 -12.29
C ARG A 145 -6.83 20.67 -11.80
N PRO A 146 -6.32 21.58 -12.64
CA PRO A 146 -6.16 22.98 -12.26
C PRO A 146 -7.54 23.56 -11.92
N GLY A 147 -7.81 23.76 -10.62
CA GLY A 147 -8.99 24.46 -10.14
C GLY A 147 -8.83 25.95 -10.37
N VAL A 148 -9.71 26.50 -11.23
CA VAL A 148 -9.92 27.92 -11.49
C VAL A 148 -10.60 28.58 -10.27
N GLY A 149 -10.18 29.81 -9.93
CA GLY A 149 -10.88 30.75 -9.01
C GLY A 149 -10.65 30.49 -7.51
N SER A 150 -10.50 31.47 -6.61
CA SER A 150 -10.91 32.88 -6.61
C SER A 150 -10.15 33.59 -5.47
N GLY A 151 -9.86 34.89 -5.60
CA GLY A 151 -9.20 35.72 -4.55
C GLY A 151 -9.97 35.82 -3.23
N PRO A 152 -9.47 36.58 -2.24
CA PRO A 152 -9.87 38.00 -2.18
C PRO A 152 -8.79 39.00 -1.69
N ARG A 153 -8.98 40.22 -2.21
CA ARG A 153 -8.54 41.58 -1.79
C ARG A 153 -7.26 41.77 -0.98
#